data_AF-A0A327KJH2-F1
#
_entry.id   AF-A0A327KJH2-F1
#
_cell.length_a   1.000
_cell.length_b   1.000
_cell.length_c   1.000
_cell.angle_alpha   90.00
_cell.angle_beta   90.00
_cell.angle_gamma   90.00
#
_symmetry.space_group_name_H-M   'P 1'
#
loop_
_entity.id
_entity.type
_entity.pdbx_description
1 polymer ?
#
loop_
_entity_poly.entity_id
_entity_poly.type
_entity_poly.pdbx_seq_one_letter_code
_entity_poly.pdbx_strand_id
1 'polypeptide(L)'
;MNADHGFPLFGSGTDLRGDTPLDATTQIAWTFFFEGGPPVMKDGKPVPVPQHGEPLDANLPEAVFRLPPPSIGEPPVSLAERNIRRGVDFGLPSGQESASYLTAVYGSIPGVPAEELFPKVDFEDRFTEILKREPALAWATPLWYYILREAGLHTEGQQLGTVGGLIVAETILGSLWTIPKPWFDVAAQWRSGPCSGAPTTADHICSMTQLLQFLGEFADRDGREGALPATQPREKTPEPAE
;
A
#
# COMPACT_ATOMS: atom_id res chain seq x y z
N MET A 1 -4.84 -11.82 7.81
CA MET A 1 -6.29 -11.58 7.75
C MET A 1 -7.02 -12.90 8.03
N ASN A 2 -7.97 -12.85 8.97
CA ASN A 2 -8.66 -14.01 9.55
C ASN A 2 -9.52 -14.75 8.54
N ALA A 3 -9.58 -16.08 8.67
CA ALA A 3 -10.46 -17.00 7.94
C ALA A 3 -11.97 -16.71 8.11
N ASP A 4 -12.30 -15.70 8.89
CA ASP A 4 -13.66 -15.41 9.28
C ASP A 4 -14.42 -14.43 8.37
N HIS A 5 -13.77 -13.91 7.32
CA HIS A 5 -14.34 -12.88 6.44
C HIS A 5 -14.29 -13.26 4.95
N GLY A 6 -13.93 -14.51 4.62
CA GLY A 6 -13.81 -15.00 3.25
C GLY A 6 -12.90 -16.23 3.14
N PHE A 7 -12.49 -16.57 1.91
CA PHE A 7 -11.44 -17.58 1.71
C PHE A 7 -10.13 -17.10 2.34
N PRO A 8 -9.37 -17.99 3.00
CA PRO A 8 -8.05 -17.62 3.50
C PRO A 8 -7.18 -17.15 2.34
N LEU A 9 -6.72 -15.89 2.39
CA LEU A 9 -5.81 -15.29 1.40
C LEU A 9 -4.61 -16.19 1.08
N PHE A 10 -4.18 -17.00 2.07
CA PHE A 10 -3.02 -17.89 2.01
C PHE A 10 -3.33 -19.29 2.58
N GLY A 11 -4.36 -19.97 2.09
CA GLY A 11 -4.75 -21.32 2.52
C GLY A 11 -4.28 -22.46 1.61
N SER A 12 -4.73 -23.69 1.89
CA SER A 12 -4.65 -24.81 0.94
C SER A 12 -5.95 -24.84 0.11
N GLY A 13 -5.91 -24.41 -1.15
CA GLY A 13 -7.09 -24.32 -2.03
C GLY A 13 -7.01 -23.15 -3.01
N THR A 14 -8.14 -22.54 -3.35
CA THR A 14 -8.19 -21.25 -4.04
C THR A 14 -7.68 -20.15 -3.11
N ASP A 15 -6.48 -19.68 -3.39
CA ASP A 15 -5.81 -18.63 -2.63
C ASP A 15 -5.29 -17.53 -3.57
N LEU A 16 -4.82 -16.42 -3.00
CA LEU A 16 -4.36 -15.26 -3.76
C LEU A 16 -2.83 -15.24 -3.94
N ARG A 17 -2.15 -16.38 -3.86
CA ARG A 17 -0.68 -16.47 -3.94
C ARG A 17 -0.12 -16.32 -5.36
N GLY A 18 -0.98 -16.18 -6.37
CA GLY A 18 -0.58 -16.06 -7.77
C GLY A 18 -0.50 -17.41 -8.49
N ASP A 19 0.08 -17.44 -9.69
CA ASP A 19 0.35 -18.62 -10.52
C ASP A 19 -0.85 -19.44 -11.03
N THR A 20 -2.06 -19.17 -10.53
CA THR A 20 -3.32 -19.73 -11.05
C THR A 20 -4.34 -18.62 -11.31
N PRO A 21 -5.15 -18.72 -12.38
CA PRO A 21 -6.29 -17.83 -12.58
C PRO A 21 -7.24 -17.89 -11.39
N LEU A 22 -7.80 -16.74 -11.01
CA LEU A 22 -8.87 -16.68 -10.02
C LEU A 22 -10.11 -17.39 -10.57
N ASP A 23 -10.84 -18.10 -9.71
CA ASP A 23 -12.12 -18.67 -10.10
C ASP A 23 -13.16 -17.56 -10.33
N ALA A 24 -14.19 -17.86 -11.14
CA ALA A 24 -15.24 -16.89 -11.47
C ALA A 24 -16.12 -16.52 -10.26
N THR A 25 -15.99 -17.25 -9.14
CA THR A 25 -16.74 -17.01 -7.90
C THR A 25 -15.99 -16.13 -6.91
N THR A 26 -14.70 -15.84 -7.16
CA THR A 26 -13.85 -15.02 -6.31
C THR A 26 -14.12 -13.57 -6.63
N GLN A 27 -14.83 -12.89 -5.72
CA GLN A 27 -15.18 -11.48 -5.85
C GLN A 27 -14.49 -10.66 -4.77
N ILE A 28 -14.12 -9.43 -5.11
CA ILE A 28 -13.60 -8.46 -4.15
C ILE A 28 -14.79 -7.83 -3.43
N ALA A 29 -14.82 -7.93 -2.11
CA ALA A 29 -15.80 -7.22 -1.29
C ALA A 29 -15.30 -5.78 -1.02
N TRP A 30 -15.63 -4.85 -1.92
CA TRP A 30 -15.16 -3.47 -1.88
C TRP A 30 -15.52 -2.70 -0.60
N THR A 31 -16.59 -3.10 0.10
CA THR A 31 -16.99 -2.50 1.39
C THR A 31 -15.92 -2.64 2.49
N PHE A 32 -15.01 -3.60 2.39
CA PHE A 32 -13.89 -3.68 3.33
C PHE A 32 -12.84 -2.59 3.12
N PHE A 33 -12.83 -1.91 1.97
CA PHE A 33 -11.83 -0.90 1.62
C PHE A 33 -12.38 0.52 1.61
N PHE A 34 -13.68 0.69 1.29
CA PHE A 34 -14.30 1.99 1.11
C PHE A 34 -15.63 2.10 1.86
N GLU A 35 -15.91 3.30 2.38
CA GLU A 35 -17.20 3.64 2.95
C GLU A 35 -18.30 3.65 1.88
N GLY A 36 -19.54 3.34 2.29
CA GLY A 36 -20.74 3.45 1.43
C GLY A 36 -21.27 2.15 0.86
N GLY A 37 -20.62 1.01 1.12
CA GLY A 37 -21.14 -0.31 0.78
C GLY A 37 -22.19 -0.85 1.77
N PRO A 38 -22.94 -1.91 1.40
CA PRO A 38 -23.91 -2.55 2.28
C PRO A 38 -23.21 -3.14 3.52
N PRO A 39 -23.88 -3.18 4.70
CA PRO A 39 -23.27 -3.69 5.91
C PRO A 39 -22.86 -5.15 5.73
N VAL A 40 -21.62 -5.47 6.10
CA VAL A 40 -21.14 -6.85 6.11
C VAL A 40 -21.60 -7.53 7.39
N MET A 41 -22.30 -8.65 7.27
CA MET A 41 -22.79 -9.42 8.41
C MET A 41 -21.95 -10.67 8.63
N LYS A 42 -21.54 -10.92 9.88
CA LYS A 42 -20.83 -12.13 10.31
C LYS A 42 -21.51 -12.67 11.56
N ASP A 43 -21.93 -13.94 11.53
CA ASP A 43 -22.66 -14.60 12.62
C ASP A 43 -23.87 -13.78 13.14
N GLY A 44 -24.57 -13.11 12.21
CA GLY A 44 -25.72 -12.25 12.52
C GLY A 44 -25.38 -10.88 13.11
N LYS A 45 -24.10 -10.49 13.18
CA LYS A 45 -23.64 -9.20 13.69
C LYS A 45 -23.00 -8.36 12.57
N PRO A 46 -23.21 -7.04 12.57
CA PRO A 46 -22.49 -6.16 11.64
C PRO A 46 -21.00 -6.17 11.96
N VAL A 47 -20.19 -6.32 10.93
CA VAL A 47 -18.72 -6.19 10.97
C VAL A 47 -18.38 -4.71 10.75
N PRO A 48 -17.45 -4.14 11.52
CA PRO A 48 -16.94 -2.79 11.26
C PRO A 48 -16.35 -2.71 9.84
N VAL A 49 -16.80 -1.72 9.08
CA VAL A 49 -16.33 -1.40 7.73
C VAL A 49 -16.09 0.11 7.62
N PRO A 50 -15.07 0.57 6.89
CA PRO A 50 -14.02 -0.24 6.23
C PRO A 50 -13.05 -0.90 7.23
N GLN A 51 -12.33 -1.92 6.77
CA GLN A 51 -11.22 -2.51 7.51
C GLN A 51 -9.97 -1.67 7.28
N HIS A 52 -9.47 -1.06 8.35
CA HIS A 52 -8.22 -0.31 8.29
C HIS A 52 -7.03 -1.26 8.14
N GLY A 53 -6.01 -0.80 7.42
CA GLY A 53 -4.72 -1.47 7.38
C GLY A 53 -4.05 -1.46 8.75
N GLU A 54 -3.09 -2.38 8.94
CA GLU A 54 -2.18 -2.33 10.08
C GLU A 54 -1.34 -1.05 10.04
N PRO A 55 -0.92 -0.51 11.20
CA PRO A 55 -0.08 0.68 11.25
C PRO A 55 1.25 0.45 10.50
N LEU A 56 1.75 1.52 9.89
CA LEU A 56 3.10 1.58 9.33
C LEU A 56 4.11 1.73 10.47
N ASP A 57 4.59 0.61 10.99
CA ASP A 57 5.63 0.57 12.00
C ASP A 57 6.65 -0.55 11.70
N ALA A 58 7.61 -0.74 12.61
CA ALA A 58 8.59 -1.82 12.48
C ALA A 58 8.11 -3.16 13.05
N ASN A 59 6.85 -3.27 13.44
CA ASN A 59 6.23 -4.52 13.87
C ASN A 59 5.56 -5.18 12.67
N LEU A 60 5.85 -6.45 12.44
CA LEU A 60 5.33 -7.15 11.27
C LEU A 60 4.42 -8.29 11.69
N PRO A 61 3.27 -8.48 11.00
CA PRO A 61 2.43 -9.65 11.25
C PRO A 61 3.18 -10.94 10.88
N GLU A 62 2.89 -12.03 11.60
CA GLU A 62 3.58 -13.32 11.38
C GLU A 62 3.50 -13.79 9.92
N ALA A 63 2.38 -13.50 9.24
CA ALA A 63 2.17 -13.88 7.85
C ALA A 63 3.22 -13.31 6.87
N VAL A 64 3.80 -12.14 7.14
CA VAL A 64 4.86 -11.57 6.30
C VAL A 64 6.27 -11.93 6.79
N PHE A 65 6.39 -12.38 8.05
CA PHE A 65 7.64 -12.91 8.59
C PHE A 65 7.88 -14.37 8.17
N ARG A 66 6.80 -15.13 7.93
CA ARG A 66 6.81 -16.53 7.51
C ARG A 66 5.87 -16.71 6.34
N LEU A 67 6.31 -16.26 5.16
CA LEU A 67 5.53 -16.39 3.94
C LEU A 67 5.31 -17.87 3.59
N PRO A 68 4.08 -18.27 3.25
CA PRO A 68 3.75 -19.67 2.98
C PRO A 68 4.23 -20.13 1.58
N PRO A 69 4.66 -21.39 1.42
CA PRO A 69 4.88 -21.99 0.09
C PRO A 69 3.57 -22.02 -0.72
N PRO A 70 3.54 -21.92 -2.07
CA PRO A 70 4.67 -21.89 -3.00
C PRO A 70 5.09 -20.48 -3.42
N SER A 71 4.57 -19.41 -2.79
CA SER A 71 4.91 -18.00 -3.10
C SER A 71 6.41 -17.65 -2.98
N ILE A 72 7.23 -18.64 -2.63
CA ILE A 72 8.66 -18.60 -2.42
C ILE A 72 9.29 -19.83 -3.07
N GLY A 73 10.18 -19.60 -4.03
CA GLY A 73 11.06 -20.64 -4.56
C GLY A 73 12.16 -21.01 -3.56
N GLU A 74 12.93 -20.02 -3.08
CA GLU A 74 14.04 -20.23 -2.14
C GLU A 74 13.99 -19.29 -0.93
N PRO A 75 14.48 -19.71 0.26
CA PRO A 75 14.67 -18.84 1.41
C PRO A 75 15.43 -17.56 1.05
N PRO A 76 15.21 -16.44 1.76
CA PRO A 76 14.51 -16.35 3.04
C PRO A 76 12.98 -16.28 2.91
N VAL A 77 12.27 -16.81 3.91
CA VAL A 77 10.79 -16.76 3.98
C VAL A 77 10.24 -15.47 4.56
N SER A 78 11.10 -14.63 5.15
CA SER A 78 10.72 -13.34 5.72
C SER A 78 10.75 -12.24 4.67
N LEU A 79 9.63 -11.53 4.51
CA LEU A 79 9.56 -10.34 3.67
C LEU A 79 10.51 -9.25 4.16
N ALA A 80 10.69 -9.12 5.48
CA ALA A 80 11.60 -8.15 6.09
C ALA A 80 13.05 -8.41 5.65
N GLU A 81 13.49 -9.66 5.76
CA GLU A 81 14.84 -10.06 5.36
C GLU A 81 15.06 -9.83 3.86
N ARG A 82 14.06 -10.16 3.03
CA ARG A 82 14.11 -9.89 1.58
C ARG A 82 14.24 -8.41 1.27
N ASN A 83 13.45 -7.56 1.92
CA ASN A 83 13.48 -6.13 1.69
C ASN A 83 14.81 -5.52 2.12
N ILE A 84 15.35 -5.93 3.28
CA ILE A 84 16.66 -5.46 3.76
C ILE A 84 17.78 -5.91 2.82
N ARG A 85 17.83 -7.20 2.45
CA ARG A 85 18.84 -7.72 1.51
C ARG A 85 18.78 -7.04 0.16
N ARG A 86 17.57 -6.89 -0.39
CA ARG A 86 17.34 -6.17 -1.65
C ARG A 86 17.87 -4.73 -1.57
N GLY A 87 17.66 -4.05 -0.45
CA GLY A 87 18.22 -2.71 -0.25
C GLY A 87 19.75 -2.69 -0.31
N VAL A 88 20.40 -3.68 0.32
CA VAL A 88 21.86 -3.85 0.26
C VAL A 88 22.32 -4.17 -1.16
N ASP A 89 21.65 -5.09 -1.85
CA ASP A 89 22.00 -5.53 -3.22
C ASP A 89 21.89 -4.37 -4.23
N PHE A 90 20.92 -3.48 -4.05
CA PHE A 90 20.79 -2.26 -4.86
C PHE A 90 21.67 -1.09 -4.40
N GLY A 91 22.45 -1.26 -3.33
CA GLY A 91 23.31 -0.22 -2.78
C GLY A 91 22.52 0.99 -2.28
N LEU A 92 21.33 0.76 -1.69
CA LEU A 92 20.55 1.85 -1.11
C LEU A 92 21.34 2.50 0.04
N PRO A 93 21.24 3.83 0.20
CA PRO A 93 21.80 4.52 1.37
C PRO A 93 21.12 4.03 2.65
N SER A 94 21.75 4.29 3.78
CA SER A 94 21.10 4.14 5.08
C SER A 94 20.00 5.18 5.28
N GLY A 95 19.10 4.92 6.23
CA GLY A 95 18.06 5.88 6.60
C GLY A 95 18.61 7.22 7.09
N GLN A 96 19.70 7.19 7.87
CA GLN A 96 20.38 8.39 8.37
C GLN A 96 21.05 9.18 7.24
N GLU A 97 21.65 8.51 6.25
CA GLU A 97 22.20 9.18 5.07
C GLU A 97 21.09 9.82 4.22
N SER A 98 19.98 9.11 3.99
CA SER A 98 18.81 9.67 3.32
C SER A 98 18.25 10.88 4.07
N ALA A 99 18.11 10.79 5.40
CA ALA A 99 17.65 11.89 6.23
C ALA A 99 18.59 13.09 6.15
N SER A 100 19.90 12.86 6.21
CA SER A 100 20.92 13.90 6.10
C SER A 100 20.89 14.58 4.73
N TYR A 101 20.77 13.80 3.65
CA TYR A 101 20.65 14.32 2.29
C TYR A 101 19.38 15.17 2.12
N LEU A 102 18.23 14.65 2.55
CA LEU A 102 16.96 15.37 2.48
C LEU A 102 16.98 16.62 3.36
N THR A 103 17.69 16.60 4.50
CA THR A 103 17.90 17.79 5.33
C THR A 103 18.66 18.87 4.58
N ALA A 104 19.68 18.49 3.82
CA ALA A 104 20.47 19.43 3.02
C ALA A 104 19.66 20.04 1.85
N VAL A 105 18.71 19.29 1.28
CA VAL A 105 17.88 19.72 0.15
C VAL A 105 16.67 20.56 0.59
N TYR A 106 15.93 20.11 1.60
CA TYR A 106 14.64 20.67 2.00
C TYR A 106 14.69 21.49 3.29
N GLY A 107 15.85 21.55 3.95
CA GLY A 107 15.99 22.16 5.28
C GLY A 107 15.70 21.16 6.40
N SER A 108 15.47 21.65 7.61
CA SER A 108 15.32 20.79 8.80
C SER A 108 14.16 19.79 8.64
N ILE A 109 14.49 18.49 8.58
CA ILE A 109 13.51 17.41 8.67
C ILE A 109 13.67 16.63 9.98
N PRO A 110 12.57 16.17 10.62
CA PRO A 110 12.64 15.38 11.84
C PRO A 110 13.14 13.97 11.52
N GLY A 111 14.41 13.70 11.81
CA GLY A 111 14.98 12.34 11.74
C GLY A 111 14.63 11.50 12.96
N VAL A 112 14.85 10.19 12.86
CA VAL A 112 14.68 9.24 13.98
C VAL A 112 15.93 9.26 14.88
N PRO A 113 15.80 9.52 16.20
CA PRO A 113 16.91 9.40 17.15
C PRO A 113 17.48 7.98 17.20
N ALA A 114 18.78 7.86 17.49
CA ALA A 114 19.47 6.57 17.50
C ALA A 114 18.86 5.58 18.53
N GLU A 115 18.41 6.11 19.66
CA GLU A 115 17.78 5.36 20.75
C GLU A 115 16.39 4.83 20.37
N GLU A 116 15.71 5.48 19.43
CA GLU A 116 14.36 5.15 18.96
C GLU A 116 14.36 4.21 17.74
N LEU A 117 15.50 4.07 17.08
CA LEU A 117 15.66 3.11 15.99
C LEU A 117 15.56 1.67 16.50
N PHE A 118 16.00 1.40 17.73
CA PHE A 118 16.00 0.07 18.32
C PHE A 118 15.63 0.14 19.80
N PRO A 119 14.35 0.41 20.11
CA PRO A 119 13.94 0.63 21.48
C PRO A 119 14.03 -0.66 22.29
N LYS A 120 14.44 -0.53 23.56
CA LYS A 120 14.61 -1.69 24.45
C LYS A 120 13.35 -2.52 24.64
N VAL A 121 12.18 -1.91 24.52
CA VAL A 121 10.89 -2.61 24.66
C VAL A 121 10.68 -3.66 23.56
N ASP A 122 11.19 -3.42 22.35
CA ASP A 122 11.02 -4.31 21.21
C ASP A 122 12.17 -5.35 21.13
N PHE A 123 13.38 -4.97 21.58
CA PHE A 123 14.59 -5.77 21.35
C PHE A 123 15.22 -6.39 22.61
N GLU A 124 14.76 -6.04 23.82
CA GLU A 124 15.37 -6.47 25.09
C GLU A 124 16.91 -6.29 25.06
N ASP A 125 17.66 -7.31 25.49
CA ASP A 125 19.13 -7.35 25.41
C ASP A 125 19.64 -7.78 24.03
N ARG A 126 18.78 -8.26 23.12
CA ARG A 126 19.19 -8.78 21.80
C ARG A 126 19.77 -7.70 20.91
N PHE A 127 19.31 -6.45 21.04
CA PHE A 127 19.90 -5.36 20.29
C PHE A 127 21.37 -5.11 20.70
N THR A 128 21.69 -5.26 21.98
CA THR A 128 23.07 -5.18 22.44
C THR A 128 23.94 -6.26 21.79
N GLU A 129 23.40 -7.46 21.57
CA GLU A 129 24.10 -8.53 20.86
C GLU A 129 24.26 -8.25 19.36
N ILE A 130 23.23 -7.68 18.73
CA ILE A 130 23.26 -7.29 17.32
C ILE A 130 24.27 -6.17 17.10
N LEU A 131 24.25 -5.08 17.88
CA LEU A 131 25.23 -4.00 17.76
C LEU A 131 26.66 -4.42 18.10
N LYS A 132 26.85 -5.43 18.97
CA LYS A 132 28.19 -6.00 19.18
C LYS A 132 28.73 -6.69 17.92
N ARG A 133 27.85 -7.27 17.11
CA ARG A 133 28.22 -7.93 15.85
C ARG A 133 28.31 -6.95 14.69
N GLU A 134 27.38 -6.01 14.64
CA GLU A 134 27.31 -4.97 13.62
C GLU A 134 27.06 -3.60 14.28
N PRO A 135 28.12 -2.90 14.72
CA PRO A 135 28.02 -1.58 15.34
C PRO A 135 27.45 -0.50 14.41
N ALA A 136 27.67 -0.62 13.10
CA ALA A 136 27.29 0.40 12.14
C ALA A 136 25.77 0.54 11.99
N LEU A 137 24.97 -0.46 12.36
CA LEU A 137 23.51 -0.34 12.42
C LEU A 137 23.03 0.84 13.29
N ALA A 138 23.84 1.31 14.25
CA ALA A 138 23.51 2.49 15.05
C ALA A 138 23.50 3.81 14.25
N TRP A 139 24.25 3.91 13.15
CA TRP A 139 24.35 5.12 12.31
C TRP A 139 24.12 4.89 10.81
N ALA A 140 24.04 3.64 10.37
CA ALA A 140 23.83 3.20 9.01
C ALA A 140 22.71 2.15 8.96
N THR A 141 21.55 2.49 9.52
CA THR A 141 20.41 1.59 9.58
C THR A 141 19.81 1.39 8.18
N PRO A 142 19.44 0.15 7.78
CA PRO A 142 18.80 -0.08 6.48
C PRO A 142 17.58 0.82 6.26
N LEU A 143 17.54 1.52 5.13
CA LEU A 143 16.52 2.54 4.83
C LEU A 143 15.09 2.04 5.03
N TRP A 144 14.78 0.82 4.57
CA TRP A 144 13.44 0.25 4.70
C TRP A 144 12.98 0.13 6.15
N TYR A 145 13.87 -0.29 7.05
CA TYR A 145 13.56 -0.37 8.48
C TYR A 145 13.46 1.04 9.10
N TYR A 146 14.37 1.94 8.73
CA TYR A 146 14.37 3.31 9.22
C TYR A 146 13.03 4.03 8.95
N ILE A 147 12.51 3.97 7.72
CA ILE A 147 11.26 4.67 7.36
C ILE A 147 10.04 4.09 8.07
N LEU A 148 10.07 2.81 8.45
CA LEU A 148 9.02 2.17 9.25
C LEU A 148 9.11 2.60 10.72
N ARG A 149 10.32 2.68 11.29
CA ARG A 149 10.52 3.27 12.63
C ARG A 149 10.08 4.73 12.68
N GLU A 150 10.42 5.49 11.64
CA GLU A 150 10.02 6.88 11.50
C GLU A 150 8.50 7.05 11.47
N ALA A 151 7.81 6.23 10.67
CA ALA A 151 6.36 6.23 10.57
C ALA A 151 5.70 5.92 11.93
N GLY A 152 6.15 4.86 12.61
CA GLY A 152 5.65 4.49 13.93
C GLY A 152 5.87 5.59 14.99
N LEU A 153 7.05 6.21 14.99
CA LEU A 153 7.43 7.22 15.98
C LEU A 153 6.74 8.57 15.75
N HIS A 154 6.73 9.07 14.51
CA HIS A 154 6.31 10.45 14.22
C HIS A 154 4.83 10.56 13.83
N THR A 155 4.19 9.46 13.44
CA THR A 155 2.83 9.48 12.89
C THR A 155 1.91 8.40 13.46
N GLU A 156 2.37 7.68 14.49
CA GLU A 156 1.65 6.54 15.07
C GLU A 156 1.29 5.48 14.01
N GLY A 157 2.13 5.37 12.97
CA GLY A 157 1.95 4.47 11.83
C GLY A 157 0.75 4.78 10.92
N GLN A 158 0.10 5.93 11.06
CA GLN A 158 -1.02 6.31 10.18
C GLN A 158 -0.58 6.70 8.77
N GLN A 159 0.68 7.11 8.61
CA GLN A 159 1.28 7.46 7.33
C GLN A 159 2.81 7.29 7.37
N LEU A 160 3.50 7.51 6.26
CA LEU A 160 4.96 7.54 6.27
C LEU A 160 5.46 8.75 7.05
N GLY A 161 6.62 8.60 7.70
CA GLY A 161 7.36 9.72 8.26
C GLY A 161 7.91 10.67 7.19
N THR A 162 8.69 11.67 7.60
CA THR A 162 9.16 12.72 6.67
C THR A 162 10.09 12.16 5.59
N VAL A 163 11.07 11.33 5.97
CA VAL A 163 12.01 10.69 5.03
C VAL A 163 11.25 9.76 4.09
N GLY A 164 10.45 8.84 4.64
CA GLY A 164 9.68 7.90 3.83
C GLY A 164 8.70 8.60 2.89
N GLY A 165 7.98 9.60 3.40
CA GLY A 165 7.01 10.39 2.67
C GLY A 165 7.64 11.20 1.54
N LEU A 166 8.79 11.85 1.78
CA LEU A 166 9.51 12.60 0.74
C LEU A 166 10.01 11.68 -0.37
N ILE A 167 10.56 10.50 -0.05
CA ILE A 167 11.01 9.54 -1.07
C ILE A 167 9.85 9.15 -1.99
N VAL A 168 8.68 8.84 -1.42
CA VAL A 168 7.50 8.46 -2.19
C VAL A 168 6.95 9.64 -2.99
N ALA A 169 6.83 10.81 -2.37
CA ALA A 169 6.32 12.02 -3.02
C ALA A 169 7.19 12.43 -4.21
N GLU A 170 8.51 12.49 -4.04
CA GLU A 170 9.46 12.84 -5.11
C GLU A 170 9.43 11.82 -6.25
N THR A 171 9.23 10.55 -5.95
CA THR A 171 9.09 9.51 -6.99
C THR A 171 7.83 9.72 -7.83
N ILE A 172 6.69 10.00 -7.18
CA ILE A 172 5.42 10.27 -7.86
C ILE A 172 5.51 11.57 -8.67
N LEU A 173 5.99 12.65 -8.07
CA LEU A 173 6.14 13.95 -8.72
C LEU A 173 7.11 13.88 -9.90
N GLY A 174 8.25 13.22 -9.72
CA GLY A 174 9.22 12.97 -10.80
C GLY A 174 8.60 12.20 -11.95
N SER A 175 7.82 11.16 -11.65
CA SER A 175 7.09 10.39 -12.68
C SER A 175 6.09 11.27 -13.44
N LEU A 176 5.28 12.06 -12.74
CA LEU A 176 4.33 12.98 -13.36
C LEU A 176 5.01 14.06 -14.21
N TRP A 177 6.17 14.55 -13.78
CA TRP A 177 6.93 15.57 -14.51
C TRP A 177 7.46 15.09 -15.86
N THR A 178 7.65 13.77 -16.02
CA THR A 178 8.12 13.17 -17.28
C THR A 178 7.01 12.98 -18.32
N ILE A 179 5.74 13.11 -17.94
CA ILE A 179 4.62 12.90 -18.85
C ILE A 179 4.52 14.10 -19.83
N PRO A 180 4.63 13.88 -21.15
CA PRO A 180 4.53 14.98 -22.11
C PRO A 180 3.14 15.62 -22.12
N LYS A 181 3.10 16.95 -22.29
CA LYS A 181 1.87 17.63 -22.73
C LYS A 181 1.55 17.20 -24.16
N PRO A 182 0.27 16.94 -24.53
CA PRO A 182 -0.95 17.33 -23.82
C PRO A 182 -1.60 16.23 -22.96
N TRP A 183 -0.98 15.05 -22.82
CA TRP A 183 -1.65 13.89 -22.21
C TRP A 183 -1.97 14.08 -20.73
N PHE A 184 -1.16 14.84 -20.01
CA PHE A 184 -1.43 15.18 -18.62
C PHE A 184 -0.90 16.57 -18.29
N ASP A 185 -1.76 17.45 -17.79
CA ASP A 185 -1.37 18.74 -17.23
C ASP A 185 -1.73 18.75 -15.74
N VAL A 186 -0.73 18.47 -14.91
CA VAL A 186 -0.85 18.46 -13.44
C VAL A 186 -1.49 19.76 -12.94
N ALA A 187 -1.04 20.92 -13.43
CA ALA A 187 -1.52 22.21 -12.95
C ALA A 187 -2.99 22.47 -13.32
N ALA A 188 -3.47 21.91 -14.43
CA ALA A 188 -4.89 21.98 -14.80
C ALA A 188 -5.76 21.10 -13.87
N GLN A 189 -5.32 19.86 -13.62
CA GLN A 189 -6.06 18.89 -12.81
C GLN A 189 -6.17 19.27 -11.33
N TRP A 190 -5.14 19.92 -10.76
CA TRP A 190 -5.20 20.38 -9.37
C TRP A 190 -6.18 21.53 -9.11
N ARG A 191 -6.70 22.21 -10.16
CA ARG A 191 -7.65 23.34 -10.00
C ARG A 191 -9.12 22.91 -9.99
N SER A 192 -9.43 21.72 -10.51
CA SER A 192 -10.77 21.13 -10.35
C SER A 192 -10.91 20.66 -8.91
N GLY A 193 -11.70 21.38 -8.11
CA GLY A 193 -12.02 20.98 -6.73
C GLY A 193 -12.71 19.60 -6.67
N PRO A 194 -12.98 19.09 -5.46
CA PRO A 194 -13.55 17.76 -5.29
C PRO A 194 -14.93 17.65 -5.97
N CYS A 195 -15.12 16.56 -6.71
CA CYS A 195 -16.41 16.25 -7.34
C CYS A 195 -17.40 15.75 -6.28
N SER A 196 -18.66 16.15 -6.39
CA SER A 196 -19.73 15.76 -5.46
C SER A 196 -20.84 15.00 -6.18
N GLY A 197 -21.39 13.95 -5.55
CA GLY A 197 -22.50 13.13 -6.06
C GLY A 197 -22.04 11.89 -6.83
N ALA A 198 -22.97 10.96 -7.11
CA ALA A 198 -22.66 9.80 -7.94
C ALA A 198 -22.40 10.23 -9.40
N PRO A 199 -21.30 9.79 -10.02
CA PRO A 199 -20.98 10.15 -11.39
C PRO A 199 -21.94 9.47 -12.37
N THR A 200 -22.46 10.23 -13.33
CA THR A 200 -23.29 9.68 -14.42
C THR A 200 -22.47 9.33 -15.66
N THR A 201 -21.22 9.78 -15.72
CA THR A 201 -20.28 9.56 -16.83
C THR A 201 -18.88 9.34 -16.27
N ALA A 202 -18.05 8.57 -16.99
CA ALA A 202 -16.68 8.27 -16.58
C ALA A 202 -15.80 9.53 -16.43
N ASP A 203 -16.10 10.58 -17.18
CA ASP A 203 -15.36 11.85 -17.19
C ASP A 203 -15.50 12.66 -15.89
N HIS A 204 -16.40 12.26 -14.98
CA HIS A 204 -16.67 12.95 -13.70
C HIS A 204 -16.35 12.08 -12.47
N ILE A 205 -15.53 11.04 -12.64
CA ILE A 205 -15.06 10.19 -11.55
C ILE A 205 -13.81 10.81 -10.92
N CYS A 206 -13.92 11.24 -9.66
CA CYS A 206 -12.85 11.94 -8.95
C CYS A 206 -12.47 11.27 -7.61
N SER A 207 -13.09 10.12 -7.30
CA SER A 207 -12.74 9.28 -6.15
C SER A 207 -13.00 7.80 -6.44
N MET A 208 -12.39 6.92 -5.65
CA MET A 208 -12.64 5.48 -5.77
C MET A 208 -14.07 5.11 -5.40
N THR A 209 -14.67 5.75 -4.40
CA THR A 209 -16.09 5.55 -4.06
C THR A 209 -17.00 5.90 -5.24
N GLN A 210 -16.72 7.00 -5.95
CA GLN A 210 -17.46 7.37 -7.16
C GLN A 210 -17.26 6.34 -8.29
N LEU A 211 -16.05 5.83 -8.46
CA LEU A 211 -15.78 4.76 -9.43
C LEU A 211 -16.62 3.51 -9.11
N LEU A 212 -16.67 3.10 -7.83
CA LEU A 212 -17.46 1.96 -7.39
C LEU A 212 -18.97 2.18 -7.57
N GLN A 213 -19.46 3.38 -7.30
CA GLN A 213 -20.85 3.75 -7.59
C GLN A 213 -21.15 3.71 -9.10
N PHE A 214 -20.24 4.22 -9.93
CA PHE A 214 -20.38 4.16 -11.39
C PHE A 214 -20.46 2.73 -11.91
N LEU A 215 -19.67 1.82 -11.32
CA LEU A 215 -19.66 0.40 -11.64
C LEU A 215 -20.85 -0.37 -11.04
N GLY A 216 -21.72 0.29 -10.27
CA GLY A 216 -22.86 -0.34 -9.61
C GLY A 216 -22.49 -1.21 -8.40
N GLU A 217 -21.25 -1.12 -7.92
CA GLU A 217 -20.77 -1.85 -6.74
C GLU A 217 -21.36 -1.26 -5.44
N PHE A 218 -21.53 0.07 -5.38
CA PHE A 218 -22.14 0.81 -4.27
C PHE A 218 -23.40 1.57 -4.71
N ALA A 219 -24.38 1.69 -3.81
CA ALA A 219 -25.55 2.53 -4.03
C ALA A 219 -25.19 4.03 -3.91
N ASP A 220 -25.88 4.89 -4.67
CA ASP A 220 -25.84 6.33 -4.42
C ASP A 220 -26.47 6.67 -3.06
N ARG A 221 -26.25 7.89 -2.53
CA ARG A 221 -26.83 8.41 -1.28
C ARG A 221 -28.37 8.29 -1.23
N ASP A 222 -29.02 8.21 -2.39
CA ASP A 222 -30.48 8.03 -2.56
C ASP A 222 -30.91 6.56 -2.71
N GLY A 223 -30.03 5.58 -2.52
CA GLY A 223 -30.35 4.15 -2.58
C GLY A 223 -30.62 3.61 -3.99
N ARG A 224 -30.21 4.33 -5.04
CA ARG A 224 -30.31 3.86 -6.43
C ARG A 224 -29.07 3.06 -6.79
N GLU A 225 -29.26 1.81 -7.19
CA GLU A 225 -28.23 0.99 -7.84
C GLU A 225 -27.90 1.63 -9.19
N GLY A 226 -26.62 1.95 -9.41
CA GLY A 226 -26.15 2.42 -10.70
C GLY A 226 -26.35 1.34 -11.75
N ALA A 227 -27.19 1.60 -12.75
CA ALA A 227 -27.28 0.72 -13.90
C ALA A 227 -25.95 0.78 -14.65
N LEU A 228 -25.21 -0.33 -14.70
CA LEU A 228 -24.03 -0.48 -15.55
C LEU A 228 -24.39 -0.05 -16.97
N PRO A 229 -23.69 0.93 -17.58
CA PRO A 229 -23.88 1.21 -19.00
C PRO A 229 -23.54 -0.06 -19.79
N ALA A 230 -24.45 -0.45 -20.68
CA ALA A 230 -24.28 -1.64 -21.51
C ALA A 230 -22.89 -1.64 -22.16
N THR A 231 -22.13 -2.72 -21.95
CA THR A 231 -20.85 -2.93 -22.61
C THR A 231 -21.09 -2.93 -24.11
N GLN A 232 -20.65 -1.87 -24.80
CA GLN A 232 -20.68 -1.88 -26.26
C GLN A 232 -19.77 -3.01 -26.75
N PRO A 233 -20.25 -3.89 -27.66
CA PRO A 233 -19.43 -4.96 -28.18
C PRO A 233 -18.19 -4.39 -28.84
N ARG A 234 -17.03 -4.91 -28.42
CA ARG A 234 -15.70 -4.60 -29.00
C ARG A 234 -15.80 -4.77 -30.53
N GLU A 235 -15.65 -3.70 -31.29
CA GLU A 235 -15.53 -3.79 -32.74
C GLU A 235 -14.37 -4.75 -33.06
N LYS A 236 -14.68 -5.81 -33.81
CA LYS A 236 -13.68 -6.74 -34.30
C LYS A 236 -12.75 -5.97 -35.23
N THR A 237 -11.48 -5.87 -34.86
CA THR A 237 -10.41 -5.43 -35.74
C THR A 237 -10.46 -6.26 -37.03
N PRO A 238 -10.58 -5.65 -38.22
CA PRO A 238 -10.56 -6.41 -39.46
C PRO A 238 -9.18 -7.05 -39.65
N GLU A 239 -9.20 -8.34 -39.96
CA GLU A 239 -8.03 -9.17 -40.26
C GLU A 239 -7.34 -8.61 -41.52
N PRO A 240 -6.00 -8.52 -41.56
CA PRO A 240 -5.30 -8.04 -42.76
C PRO A 240 -5.51 -9.04 -43.91
N ALA A 241 -5.96 -8.54 -45.06
CA ALA A 241 -6.08 -9.33 -46.27
C ALA A 241 -4.69 -9.83 -46.73
N GLU A 242 -4.63 -11.11 -47.09
CA GLU A 242 -3.47 -11.81 -47.67
C GLU A 242 -2.90 -11.12 -48.92
#